data_AF-A0A7S0HL24-F1
#
_entry.id   AF-A0A7S0HL24-F1
#
_cell.length_a   1.000
_cell.length_b   1.000
_cell.length_c   1.000
_cell.angle_alpha   90.00
_cell.angle_beta   90.00
_cell.angle_gamma   90.00
#
_symmetry.space_group_name_H-M   'P 1'
#
loop_
_entity.id
_entity.type
_entity.pdbx_description
1 polymer ?
#
loop_
_entity_poly.entity_id
_entity_poly.type
_entity_poly.pdbx_seq_one_letter_code
_entity_poly.pdbx_strand_id
1 'polypeptide(L)'
;IMPYSSFRLNLSVTSPYNADFDGDEMNLHLPQSYETKSEIYNIMMVPFQIVSPQKNAPVMGIVQDTLLGCSVLTRRNTFVEKDLMMNILMHVPGFDGRVPIPAIVKAPNNKGPLWTGKQVLSLAIPSRRINLSKLNKYKTD
;
A
#
# COMPACT_ATOMS: atom_id res chain seq x y z
N ILE A 1 -17.76 9.87 -9.71
CA ILE A 1 -17.74 11.35 -9.57
C ILE A 1 -17.86 11.65 -8.09
N MET A 2 -17.01 12.52 -7.55
CA MET A 2 -17.00 12.88 -6.13
C MET A 2 -17.49 14.33 -5.95
N PRO A 3 -18.04 14.70 -4.78
CA PRO A 3 -18.37 16.10 -4.48
C PRO A 3 -17.11 16.97 -4.36
N TYR A 4 -17.31 18.30 -4.28
CA TYR A 4 -16.31 19.36 -4.14
C TYR A 4 -15.55 19.71 -5.44
N SER A 5 -14.83 20.83 -5.44
CA SER A 5 -14.25 21.47 -6.63
C SER A 5 -12.75 21.22 -6.82
N SER A 6 -12.19 20.16 -6.22
CA SER A 6 -10.77 19.81 -6.33
C SER A 6 -10.57 18.41 -6.91
N PHE A 7 -9.50 18.24 -7.68
CA PHE A 7 -9.09 16.90 -8.13
C PHE A 7 -8.56 16.09 -6.96
N ARG A 8 -8.88 14.79 -6.96
CA ARG A 8 -8.39 13.83 -5.97
C ARG A 8 -7.62 12.74 -6.67
N LEU A 9 -6.40 12.52 -6.21
CA LEU A 9 -5.50 11.48 -6.70
C LEU A 9 -4.91 10.69 -5.53
N ASN A 10 -4.32 9.53 -5.83
CA ASN A 10 -3.68 8.70 -4.82
C ASN A 10 -2.33 9.30 -4.39
N LEU A 11 -2.03 9.25 -3.10
CA LEU A 11 -0.79 9.77 -2.52
C LEU A 11 0.48 9.16 -3.12
N SER A 12 0.47 7.88 -3.50
CA SER A 12 1.63 7.21 -4.11
C SER A 12 1.97 7.72 -5.51
N VAL A 13 1.07 8.49 -6.13
CA VAL A 13 1.23 9.07 -7.48
C VAL A 13 1.72 10.52 -7.40
N THR A 14 1.86 11.09 -6.21
CA THR A 14 2.41 12.45 -6.02
C THR A 14 3.86 12.57 -6.46
N SER A 15 4.67 11.53 -6.20
CA SER A 15 6.10 11.52 -6.54
C SER A 15 6.41 11.70 -8.03
N PRO A 16 5.78 10.96 -8.97
CA PRO A 16 6.01 11.19 -10.40
C PRO A 16 5.47 12.53 -10.92
N TYR A 17 4.42 13.09 -10.30
CA TYR A 17 3.91 14.42 -10.68
C TYR A 17 4.64 15.57 -9.99
N ASN A 18 5.48 15.27 -8.99
CA ASN A 18 6.14 16.25 -8.14
C ASN A 18 5.14 17.28 -7.55
N ALA A 19 4.04 16.76 -7.00
CA ALA A 19 2.97 17.57 -6.40
C ALA A 19 2.93 17.42 -4.87
N ASP A 20 2.58 18.46 -4.13
CA ASP A 20 2.61 18.49 -2.65
C ASP A 20 1.39 19.11 -1.93
N PHE A 21 0.27 19.34 -2.65
CA PHE A 21 -1.05 19.74 -2.12
C PHE A 21 -1.10 21.06 -1.33
N ASP A 22 -0.13 21.96 -1.51
CA ASP A 22 -0.13 23.30 -0.90
C ASP A 22 -0.90 24.37 -1.71
N GLY A 23 -1.42 23.98 -2.89
CA GLY A 23 -2.09 24.87 -3.83
C GLY A 23 -1.92 24.47 -5.31
N ASP A 24 -1.21 23.39 -5.59
CA ASP A 24 -0.99 22.87 -6.95
C ASP A 24 -2.26 22.74 -7.81
N GLU A 25 -2.18 23.22 -9.04
CA GLU A 25 -3.19 23.05 -10.07
C GLU A 25 -2.74 22.00 -11.11
N MET A 26 -3.67 21.14 -11.52
CA MET A 26 -3.41 20.12 -12.55
C MET A 26 -4.44 20.21 -13.67
N ASN A 27 -3.98 20.03 -14.90
CA ASN A 27 -4.85 19.99 -16.09
C ASN A 27 -5.40 18.59 -16.34
N LEU A 28 -6.64 18.49 -16.80
CA LEU A 28 -7.27 17.24 -17.23
C LEU A 28 -7.69 17.36 -18.70
N HIS A 29 -7.22 16.41 -19.52
CA HIS A 29 -7.56 16.34 -20.93
C HIS A 29 -8.39 15.08 -21.20
N LEU A 30 -9.53 15.23 -21.88
CA LEU A 30 -10.45 14.12 -22.17
C LEU A 30 -10.27 13.64 -23.63
N PRO A 31 -9.79 12.40 -23.86
CA PRO A 31 -9.72 11.84 -25.21
C PRO A 31 -11.13 11.64 -25.79
N GLN A 32 -11.33 12.06 -27.05
CA GLN A 32 -12.63 11.99 -27.73
C GLN A 32 -12.77 10.77 -28.65
N SER A 33 -11.69 10.31 -29.28
CA SER A 33 -11.70 9.17 -30.21
C SER A 33 -11.47 7.85 -29.48
N TYR A 34 -11.97 6.75 -30.06
CA TYR A 34 -11.81 5.41 -29.49
C TYR A 34 -10.36 4.93 -29.59
N GLU A 35 -9.66 5.35 -30.65
CA GLU A 35 -8.25 5.07 -30.89
C GLU A 35 -7.38 5.69 -29.79
N THR A 36 -7.52 6.99 -29.53
CA THR A 36 -6.74 7.68 -28.49
C THR A 36 -7.13 7.21 -27.09
N LYS A 37 -8.40 6.87 -26.86
CA LYS A 37 -8.83 6.27 -25.59
C LYS A 37 -8.15 4.92 -25.35
N SER A 38 -8.02 4.09 -26.40
CA SER A 38 -7.36 2.79 -26.33
C SER A 38 -5.85 2.95 -26.11
N GLU A 39 -5.22 3.94 -26.73
CA GLU A 39 -3.80 4.26 -26.55
C GLU A 39 -3.50 4.66 -25.10
N ILE A 40 -4.26 5.61 -24.56
CA ILE A 40 -4.09 6.06 -23.17
C ILE A 40 -4.31 4.91 -22.19
N TYR A 41 -5.32 4.06 -22.44
CA TYR A 41 -5.65 2.94 -21.56
C TYR A 41 -4.57 1.85 -21.57
N ASN A 42 -3.97 1.54 -22.72
CA ASN A 42 -3.02 0.43 -22.82
C ASN A 42 -1.55 0.85 -22.65
N ILE A 43 -1.21 2.12 -22.87
CA ILE A 43 0.18 2.59 -22.85
C ILE A 43 0.43 3.58 -21.71
N MET A 44 -0.44 4.58 -21.54
CA MET A 44 -0.22 5.70 -20.63
C MET A 44 -0.85 5.50 -19.24
N MET A 45 -1.56 4.40 -19.00
CA MET A 45 -2.23 4.15 -17.74
C MET A 45 -1.22 4.03 -16.58
N VAL A 46 -1.55 4.63 -15.44
CA VAL A 46 -0.68 4.70 -14.24
C VAL A 46 -0.07 3.34 -13.83
N PRO A 47 -0.80 2.20 -13.84
CA PRO A 47 -0.21 0.91 -13.49
C PRO A 47 0.95 0.47 -14.41
N PHE A 48 0.93 0.86 -15.69
CA PHE A 48 2.02 0.57 -16.64
C PHE A 48 3.22 1.50 -16.47
N GLN A 49 3.07 2.59 -15.72
CA GLN A 49 4.11 3.59 -15.48
C GLN A 49 4.74 3.50 -14.08
N ILE A 50 4.47 2.42 -13.32
CA ILE A 50 5.04 2.21 -11.98
C ILE A 50 6.57 2.13 -12.01
N VAL A 51 7.14 1.47 -13.02
CA VAL A 51 8.58 1.31 -13.21
C VAL A 51 9.02 2.18 -14.38
N SER A 52 9.93 3.14 -14.12
CA SER A 52 10.43 4.03 -15.15
C SER A 52 11.64 3.42 -15.87
N PRO A 53 11.70 3.48 -17.21
CA PRO A 53 12.86 3.04 -17.98
C PRO A 53 14.09 3.94 -17.78
N GLN A 54 13.92 5.17 -17.28
CA GLN A 54 15.03 6.11 -17.07
C GLN A 54 16.07 5.58 -16.07
N LYS A 55 15.61 4.88 -15.02
CA LYS A 55 16.45 4.33 -13.95
C LYS A 55 16.27 2.83 -13.75
N ASN A 56 15.43 2.18 -14.56
CA ASN A 56 14.99 0.79 -14.39
C ASN A 56 14.53 0.51 -12.95
N ALA A 57 13.82 1.47 -12.36
CA ALA A 57 13.44 1.47 -10.95
C ALA A 57 12.01 2.01 -10.78
N PRO A 58 11.29 1.59 -9.72
CA PRO A 58 9.96 2.10 -9.44
C PRO A 58 10.01 3.60 -9.10
N VAL A 59 9.14 4.38 -9.72
CA VAL A 59 8.96 5.83 -9.45
C VAL A 59 7.79 6.10 -8.51
N MET A 60 6.91 5.11 -8.33
CA MET A 60 5.80 5.14 -7.39
C MET A 60 6.08 4.20 -6.22
N GLY A 61 5.70 4.61 -5.02
CA GLY A 61 5.93 3.84 -3.80
C GLY A 61 5.07 4.31 -2.64
N ILE A 62 5.20 3.63 -1.51
CA ILE A 62 4.54 4.01 -0.26
C ILE A 62 5.27 5.22 0.34
N VAL A 63 4.53 6.31 0.57
CA VAL A 63 5.08 7.58 1.07
C VAL A 63 4.31 8.10 2.29
N GLN A 64 4.86 9.11 2.95
CA GLN A 64 4.24 9.86 4.06
C GLN A 64 3.72 8.95 5.18
N ASP A 65 2.47 9.15 5.62
CA ASP A 65 1.87 8.47 6.78
C ASP A 65 1.81 6.96 6.62
N THR A 66 1.55 6.47 5.40
CA THR A 66 1.53 5.02 5.17
C THR A 66 2.92 4.42 5.38
N LEU A 67 3.98 5.10 4.95
CA LEU A 67 5.36 4.65 5.16
C LEU A 67 5.71 4.63 6.65
N LEU A 68 5.37 5.69 7.38
CA LEU A 68 5.56 5.78 8.82
C LEU A 68 4.75 4.70 9.57
N GLY A 69 3.49 4.53 9.19
CA GLY A 69 2.58 3.53 9.74
C GLY A 69 3.10 2.12 9.53
N CYS A 70 3.58 1.77 8.34
CA CYS A 70 4.22 0.48 8.08
C CYS A 70 5.45 0.25 8.98
N SER A 71 6.27 1.28 9.19
CA SER A 71 7.44 1.20 10.08
C SER A 71 7.06 0.92 11.53
N VAL A 72 6.02 1.60 12.05
CA VAL A 72 5.52 1.38 13.42
C VAL A 72 4.83 0.02 13.56
N LEU A 73 4.00 -0.35 12.57
CA LEU A 73 3.25 -1.61 12.57
C LEU A 73 4.18 -2.83 12.54
N THR A 74 5.27 -2.78 11.78
CA THR A 74 6.17 -3.94 11.61
C THR A 74 7.22 -4.12 12.70
N ARG A 75 7.23 -3.27 13.74
CA ARG A 75 8.10 -3.45 14.91
C ARG A 75 7.76 -4.75 15.65
N ARG A 76 8.76 -5.39 16.25
CA ARG A 76 8.60 -6.70 16.94
C ARG A 76 7.63 -6.65 18.13
N ASN A 77 7.50 -5.49 18.77
CA ASN A 77 6.67 -5.32 19.97
C ASN A 77 5.26 -4.81 19.63
N THR A 78 4.88 -4.76 18.35
CA THR A 78 3.56 -4.31 17.92
C THR A 78 2.65 -5.52 17.69
N PHE A 79 1.62 -5.61 18.53
CA PHE A 79 0.59 -6.65 18.45
C PHE A 79 -0.78 -6.03 18.15
N VAL A 80 -1.61 -6.80 17.44
CA VAL A 80 -2.96 -6.43 17.03
C VAL A 80 -3.94 -7.37 17.70
N GLU A 81 -4.90 -6.79 18.42
CA GLU A 81 -5.98 -7.51 19.10
C GLU A 81 -7.03 -8.00 18.10
N LYS A 82 -7.87 -8.96 18.53
CA LYS A 82 -8.80 -9.66 17.65
C LYS A 82 -9.80 -8.71 16.99
N ASP A 83 -10.37 -7.78 17.73
CA ASP A 83 -11.33 -6.78 17.25
C ASP A 83 -10.73 -5.92 16.13
N LEU A 84 -9.54 -5.35 16.36
CA LEU A 84 -8.84 -4.55 15.36
C LEU A 84 -8.42 -5.40 14.15
N MET A 85 -8.00 -6.64 14.38
CA MET A 85 -7.67 -7.57 13.29
C MET A 85 -8.86 -7.81 12.37
N MET A 86 -10.06 -8.05 12.93
CA MET A 86 -11.26 -8.27 12.12
C MET A 86 -11.64 -7.01 11.33
N ASN A 87 -11.49 -5.82 11.91
CA ASN A 87 -11.71 -4.56 11.20
C ASN A 87 -10.71 -4.35 10.05
N ILE A 88 -9.44 -4.69 10.26
CA ILE A 88 -8.41 -4.58 9.22
C ILE A 88 -8.71 -5.56 8.07
N LEU A 89 -9.15 -6.78 8.37
CA LEU A 89 -9.47 -7.78 7.34
C LEU A 89 -10.57 -7.31 6.37
N MET A 90 -11.50 -6.47 6.82
CA MET A 90 -12.52 -5.87 5.95
C MET A 90 -11.93 -4.96 4.87
N HIS A 91 -10.73 -4.42 5.10
CA HIS A 91 -10.05 -3.52 4.17
C HIS A 91 -9.08 -4.25 3.23
N VAL A 92 -8.87 -5.57 3.41
CA VAL A 92 -7.98 -6.35 2.56
C VAL A 92 -8.73 -6.75 1.28
N PRO A 93 -8.31 -6.26 0.10
CA PRO A 93 -8.96 -6.61 -1.16
C PRO A 93 -8.73 -8.09 -1.47
N GLY A 94 -9.80 -8.83 -1.77
CA GLY A 94 -9.72 -10.25 -2.10
C GLY A 94 -9.53 -11.19 -0.90
N PHE A 95 -9.91 -10.76 0.31
CA PHE A 95 -9.93 -11.62 1.49
C PHE A 95 -10.82 -12.85 1.28
N ASP A 96 -10.26 -14.03 1.55
CA ASP A 96 -10.89 -15.35 1.30
C ASP A 96 -11.81 -15.82 2.45
N GLY A 97 -12.07 -14.95 3.43
CA GLY A 97 -12.86 -15.27 4.62
C GLY A 97 -12.10 -16.05 5.69
N ARG A 98 -10.83 -16.42 5.45
CA ARG A 98 -10.02 -17.22 6.38
C ARG A 98 -9.12 -16.33 7.22
N VAL A 99 -9.51 -16.15 8.47
CA VAL A 99 -8.68 -15.42 9.45
C VAL A 99 -7.35 -16.17 9.66
N PRO A 100 -6.19 -15.52 9.51
CA PRO A 100 -4.91 -16.17 9.73
C PRO A 100 -4.74 -16.57 11.20
N ILE A 101 -3.97 -17.63 11.44
CA ILE A 101 -3.69 -18.11 12.80
C ILE A 101 -2.89 -17.03 13.56
N PRO A 102 -3.31 -16.67 14.80
CA PRO A 102 -2.59 -15.69 15.61
C PRO A 102 -1.19 -16.18 15.96
N ALA A 103 -0.22 -15.26 16.04
CA ALA A 103 1.13 -15.60 16.50
C ALA A 103 1.15 -16.04 17.98
N ILE A 104 0.25 -15.48 18.79
CA ILE A 104 0.08 -15.85 20.19
C ILE A 104 -1.37 -16.28 20.38
N VAL A 105 -1.60 -17.57 20.59
CA VAL A 105 -2.95 -18.14 20.75
C VAL A 105 -3.52 -17.81 22.14
N LYS A 106 -2.70 -17.89 23.19
CA LYS A 106 -3.07 -17.58 24.57
C LYS A 106 -2.15 -16.49 25.10
N ALA A 107 -2.61 -15.24 25.07
CA ALA A 107 -1.83 -14.13 25.57
C ALA A 107 -1.67 -14.16 27.10
N PRO A 108 -0.56 -13.60 27.63
CA PRO A 108 -0.45 -13.26 29.04
C PRO A 108 -1.61 -12.34 29.45
N ASN A 109 -2.13 -12.52 30.66
CA ASN A 109 -3.21 -11.70 31.24
C ASN A 109 -4.58 -11.82 30.55
N ASN A 110 -4.88 -12.97 29.94
CA ASN A 110 -6.21 -13.28 29.38
C ASN A 110 -6.67 -12.33 28.25
N LYS A 111 -5.73 -11.63 27.59
CA LYS A 111 -5.98 -10.67 26.50
C LYS A 111 -6.43 -11.29 25.16
N GLY A 112 -6.78 -12.58 25.15
CA GLY A 112 -7.21 -13.29 23.94
C GLY A 112 -6.06 -13.55 22.95
N PRO A 113 -6.37 -13.94 21.70
CA PRO A 113 -5.38 -14.18 20.66
C PRO A 113 -4.79 -12.87 20.12
N LEU A 114 -3.48 -12.86 19.82
CA LEU A 114 -2.76 -11.70 19.30
C LEU A 114 -2.07 -12.01 17.97
N TRP A 115 -2.14 -11.06 17.04
CA TRP A 115 -1.43 -11.08 15.76
C TRP A 115 -0.26 -10.10 15.81
N THR A 116 0.82 -10.42 15.10
CA THR A 116 1.92 -9.45 14.92
C THR A 116 1.60 -8.50 13.78
N GLY A 117 2.05 -7.25 13.85
CA GLY A 117 1.86 -6.33 12.72
C GLY A 117 2.54 -6.79 11.42
N LYS A 118 3.55 -7.67 11.48
CA LYS A 118 4.12 -8.34 10.31
C LYS A 118 3.14 -9.30 9.65
N GLN A 119 2.41 -10.10 10.42
CA GLN A 119 1.36 -10.98 9.88
C GLN A 119 0.27 -10.16 9.19
N VAL A 120 -0.10 -9.01 9.78
CA VAL A 120 -1.08 -8.10 9.18
C VAL A 120 -0.57 -7.55 7.85
N LEU A 121 0.65 -7.02 7.82
CA LEU A 121 1.24 -6.50 6.58
C LEU A 121 1.37 -7.58 5.50
N SER A 122 1.67 -8.82 5.87
CA SER A 122 1.76 -9.93 4.91
C SER A 122 0.45 -10.22 4.18
N LEU A 123 -0.71 -9.85 4.74
CA LEU A 123 -2.00 -9.98 4.06
C LEU A 123 -2.17 -9.02 2.89
N ALA A 124 -1.48 -7.88 2.91
CA ALA A 124 -1.50 -6.91 1.81
C ALA A 124 -0.61 -7.34 0.62
N ILE A 125 0.26 -8.34 0.81
CA ILE A 125 1.19 -8.81 -0.23
C ILE A 125 0.48 -9.90 -1.07
N PRO A 126 0.26 -9.69 -2.38
CA PRO A 126 -0.67 -10.49 -3.19
C PRO A 126 -0.18 -11.91 -3.53
N SER A 127 1.03 -12.32 -3.12
CA SER A 127 1.55 -13.65 -3.47
C SER A 127 2.48 -14.21 -2.41
N ARG A 128 2.19 -15.45 -1.98
CA ARG A 128 3.10 -16.28 -1.17
C ARG A 128 4.39 -16.67 -1.93
N ARG A 129 4.55 -16.27 -3.19
CA ARG A 129 5.71 -16.57 -4.04
C ARG A 129 6.67 -15.38 -4.22
N ILE A 130 6.41 -14.23 -3.59
CA ILE A 130 7.35 -13.11 -3.61
C ILE A 130 8.40 -13.36 -2.53
N ASN A 131 9.62 -13.67 -2.96
CA ASN A 131 10.77 -13.84 -2.09
C ASN A 131 11.64 -12.59 -2.16
N LEU A 132 11.90 -11.97 -1.01
CA LEU A 132 12.78 -10.81 -0.90
C LEU A 132 13.66 -10.97 0.34
N SER A 133 14.97 -11.00 0.13
CA SER A 133 15.97 -10.94 1.21
C SER A 133 16.72 -9.62 1.09
N LYS A 134 16.76 -8.86 2.19
CA LYS A 134 17.52 -7.60 2.27
C LYS A 134 18.52 -7.71 3.41
N LEU A 135 19.80 -7.70 3.07
CA LEU A 135 20.88 -7.61 4.05
C LEU A 135 20.89 -6.18 4.59
N ASN A 136 20.77 -6.05 5.90
CA ASN A 136 20.77 -4.75 6.53
C ASN A 136 22.23 -4.32 6.80
N LYS A 137 22.76 -3.39 6.00
CA LYS A 137 24.15 -2.90 6.13
C LYS A 137 24.45 -2.26 7.50
N TYR A 138 23.42 -1.90 8.27
CA TYR A 138 23.53 -1.19 9.54
C TYR A 138 23.17 -2.04 10.78
N LYS A 139 23.00 -3.36 10.61
CA LYS A 139 22.90 -4.30 11.73
C LYS A 139 24.22 -5.04 11.86
N THR A 140 25.18 -4.41 12.53
CA THR A 140 26.23 -5.12 13.26
C THR A 140 25.61 -5.61 14.57
N ASP A 141 25.54 -6.94 14.70
CA ASP A 141 25.23 -7.76 15.89
C ASP A 141 24.06 -7.34 16.81
#